data_AF-A0A1B7TEC6-F1
#
_entry.id   AF-A0A1B7TEC6-F1
#
_cell.length_a   1.000
_cell.length_b   1.000
_cell.length_c   1.000
_cell.angle_alpha   90.00
_cell.angle_beta   90.00
_cell.angle_gamma   90.00
#
_symmetry.space_group_name_H-M   'P 1'
#
loop_
_entity.id
_entity.type
_entity.pdbx_description
1 polymer ?
#
loop_
_entity_poly.entity_id
_entity_poly.type
_entity_poly.pdbx_seq_one_letter_code
_entity_poly.pdbx_strand_id
1 'polypeptide(L)'
;MGYCNIIKYNGMKIAGISGIHKPEDVFKEREYGFQKVPSGDFNWWRRNKVTSYHVRFLEVLPLVLYEADEENEEIDFVLSHDWPQNVFHNKDPQLNERLFKIKPFFETDVDSGKLGSRLYDLVMNNLRPSNWFSAHLHIKYKTTIEY
;
A
#
# COMPACT_ATOMS: atom_id res chain seq x y z
N MET A 1 -1.68 -12.46 -5.84
CA MET A 1 -1.64 -12.42 -4.37
C MET A 1 -2.99 -12.11 -3.73
N GLY A 2 -4.11 -12.00 -4.48
CA GLY A 2 -5.36 -11.52 -3.86
C GLY A 2 -5.25 -10.05 -3.43
N TYR A 3 -6.23 -9.53 -2.69
CA TYR A 3 -6.20 -8.14 -2.22
C TYR A 3 -5.17 -7.93 -1.11
N CYS A 4 -5.12 -8.86 -0.16
CA CYS A 4 -4.25 -8.82 0.99
C CYS A 4 -4.04 -10.25 1.52
N ASN A 5 -2.80 -10.66 1.71
CA ASN A 5 -2.48 -12.01 2.20
C ASN A 5 -1.07 -12.11 2.78
N ILE A 6 -0.81 -13.21 3.51
CA ILE A 6 0.53 -13.64 3.93
C ILE A 6 0.77 -15.03 3.33
N ILE A 7 1.94 -15.24 2.73
CA ILE A 7 2.39 -16.55 2.25
C ILE A 7 3.74 -16.91 2.89
N LYS A 8 3.96 -18.20 3.14
CA LYS A 8 5.24 -18.72 3.59
C LYS A 8 5.93 -19.44 2.44
N TYR A 9 7.17 -19.05 2.14
CA TYR A 9 7.98 -19.65 1.08
C TYR A 9 9.44 -19.77 1.52
N ASN A 10 9.99 -20.98 1.46
CA ASN A 10 11.36 -21.28 1.86
C ASN A 10 11.73 -20.73 3.25
N GLY A 11 10.83 -20.89 4.23
CA GLY A 11 11.01 -20.37 5.58
C GLY A 11 10.62 -18.90 5.78
N MET A 12 10.53 -18.11 4.71
CA MET A 12 10.24 -16.67 4.80
C MET A 12 8.75 -16.38 4.73
N LYS A 13 8.27 -15.40 5.51
CA LYS A 13 6.91 -14.86 5.47
C LYS A 13 6.84 -13.60 4.61
N ILE A 14 5.99 -13.64 3.61
CA ILE A 14 5.81 -12.56 2.63
C ILE A 14 4.36 -12.09 2.71
N ALA A 15 4.14 -10.87 3.18
CA ALA A 15 2.85 -10.20 3.10
C ALA A 15 2.72 -9.44 1.77
N GLY A 16 1.54 -9.48 1.17
CA GLY A 16 1.24 -8.79 -0.08
C GLY A 16 -0.02 -7.95 0.03
N ILE A 17 0.04 -6.71 -0.46
CA ILE A 17 -1.10 -5.81 -0.60
C ILE A 17 -1.21 -5.37 -2.06
N SER A 18 -2.34 -5.69 -2.69
CA SER A 18 -2.59 -5.34 -4.08
C SER A 18 -3.42 -4.08 -4.20
N GLY A 19 -2.99 -3.17 -5.08
CA GLY A 19 -3.77 -2.01 -5.49
C GLY A 19 -3.13 -0.67 -5.14
N ILE A 20 -3.84 0.38 -5.53
CA ILE A 20 -3.44 1.78 -5.37
C ILE A 20 -4.33 2.42 -4.30
N HIS A 21 -3.75 3.28 -3.48
CA HIS A 21 -4.48 4.00 -2.44
C HIS A 21 -5.22 5.20 -3.05
N LYS A 22 -6.55 5.20 -2.93
CA LYS A 22 -7.41 6.31 -3.30
C LYS A 22 -8.26 6.70 -2.08
N PRO A 23 -7.99 7.83 -1.40
CA PRO A 23 -8.63 8.18 -0.13
C PRO A 23 -10.15 8.10 -0.15
N GLU A 24 -10.76 8.48 -1.26
CA GLU A 24 -12.22 8.52 -1.44
C GLU A 24 -12.85 7.14 -1.46
N ASP A 25 -12.08 6.08 -1.72
CA ASP A 25 -12.59 4.71 -1.83
C ASP A 25 -12.16 3.82 -0.67
N VAL A 26 -11.21 4.22 0.19
CA VAL A 26 -10.64 3.39 1.26
C VAL A 26 -11.70 2.74 2.15
N PHE A 27 -12.73 3.48 2.54
CA PHE A 27 -13.79 3.01 3.44
C PHE A 27 -15.07 2.59 2.71
N LYS A 28 -15.08 2.61 1.37
CA LYS A 28 -16.25 2.17 0.61
C LYS A 28 -16.29 0.66 0.52
N GLU A 29 -17.49 0.09 0.56
CA GLU A 29 -17.68 -1.30 0.18
C GLU A 29 -17.29 -1.51 -1.28
N ARG A 30 -16.76 -2.70 -1.59
CA ARG A 30 -16.68 -3.11 -2.99
C ARG A 30 -18.04 -3.60 -3.43
N GLU A 31 -18.48 -3.11 -4.57
CA GLU A 31 -19.52 -3.79 -5.33
C GLU A 31 -18.89 -5.07 -5.91
N TYR A 32 -18.96 -6.16 -5.13
CA TYR A 32 -18.40 -7.44 -5.53
C TYR A 32 -19.15 -8.01 -6.72
N GLY A 33 -18.39 -8.24 -7.80
CA GLY A 33 -18.86 -8.94 -8.98
C GLY A 33 -19.49 -8.01 -10.01
N PHE A 34 -19.09 -8.20 -11.26
CA PHE A 34 -19.89 -7.86 -12.43
C PHE A 34 -21.25 -8.60 -12.47
N GLN A 35 -21.73 -9.15 -11.35
CA GLN A 35 -22.93 -9.97 -11.25
C GLN A 35 -24.20 -9.12 -11.17
N LYS A 36 -24.10 -7.86 -10.72
CA LYS A 36 -25.19 -6.88 -10.78
C LYS A 36 -24.76 -5.73 -11.69
N VAL A 37 -24.54 -6.00 -12.98
CA VAL A 37 -24.60 -4.90 -13.95
C VAL A 37 -26.07 -4.49 -14.00
N PRO A 38 -26.46 -3.27 -13.60
CA PRO A 38 -27.75 -2.75 -14.02
C PRO A 38 -27.68 -2.70 -15.55
N SER A 39 -28.42 -3.56 -16.24
CA SER A 39 -28.40 -3.69 -17.70
C SER A 39 -28.34 -2.31 -18.37
N GLY A 40 -27.23 -2.00 -19.04
CA GLY A 40 -27.07 -0.77 -19.82
C GLY A 40 -26.44 0.44 -19.10
N ASP A 41 -26.04 0.34 -17.83
CA ASP A 41 -25.39 1.47 -17.14
C ASP A 41 -23.86 1.51 -17.40
N PHE A 42 -23.47 2.26 -18.44
CA PHE A 42 -22.07 2.50 -18.80
C PHE A 42 -21.28 3.24 -17.69
N ASN A 43 -21.95 4.11 -16.93
CA ASN A 43 -21.31 4.87 -15.85
C ASN A 43 -20.97 3.96 -14.67
N TRP A 44 -21.88 3.02 -14.35
CA TRP A 44 -21.64 1.99 -13.36
C TRP A 44 -20.40 1.14 -13.70
N TRP A 45 -20.31 0.66 -14.95
CA TRP A 45 -19.16 -0.15 -15.38
C TRP A 45 -17.85 0.64 -15.31
N ARG A 46 -17.84 1.89 -15.81
CA ARG A 46 -16.65 2.74 -15.79
C ARG A 46 -16.16 2.98 -14.37
N ARG A 47 -17.07 3.26 -13.43
CA ARG A 47 -16.74 3.46 -12.02
C ARG A 47 -16.14 2.19 -11.43
N ASN A 48 -16.80 1.04 -11.58
CA ASN A 48 -16.36 -0.22 -11.01
C ASN A 48 -15.00 -0.69 -11.56
N LYS A 49 -14.75 -0.49 -12.87
CA LYS A 49 -13.45 -0.77 -13.47
C LYS A 49 -12.33 0.03 -12.77
N VAL A 50 -12.54 1.33 -12.56
CA VAL A 50 -11.54 2.21 -11.92
C VAL A 50 -11.37 1.87 -10.45
N THR A 51 -12.45 1.62 -9.71
CA THR A 51 -12.38 1.34 -8.27
C THR A 51 -11.92 -0.08 -7.94
N SER A 52 -11.84 -0.97 -8.95
CA SER A 52 -11.48 -2.40 -8.79
C SER A 52 -10.06 -2.62 -8.29
N TYR A 53 -9.13 -1.71 -8.56
CA TYR A 53 -7.74 -1.81 -8.10
C TYR A 53 -7.43 -0.82 -6.97
N HIS A 54 -8.41 -0.07 -6.48
CA HIS A 54 -8.21 0.75 -5.30
C HIS A 54 -8.23 -0.15 -4.06
N VAL A 55 -7.35 0.12 -3.10
CA VAL A 55 -7.24 -0.63 -1.84
C VAL A 55 -8.41 -0.27 -0.93
N ARG A 56 -8.92 -1.22 -0.14
CA ARG A 56 -9.89 -0.96 0.93
C ARG A 56 -9.29 -1.21 2.31
N PHE A 57 -9.73 -0.43 3.29
CA PHE A 57 -9.32 -0.61 4.69
C PHE A 57 -9.63 -2.02 5.18
N LEU A 58 -10.84 -2.52 4.92
CA LEU A 58 -11.27 -3.85 5.36
C LEU A 58 -10.40 -4.99 4.79
N GLU A 59 -9.82 -4.80 3.60
CA GLU A 59 -8.93 -5.79 2.99
C GLU A 59 -7.56 -5.82 3.67
N VAL A 60 -7.07 -4.66 4.10
CA VAL A 60 -5.76 -4.52 4.74
C VAL A 60 -5.84 -4.77 6.25
N LEU A 61 -7.03 -4.68 6.83
CA LEU A 61 -7.29 -4.89 8.25
C LEU A 61 -6.64 -6.16 8.85
N PRO A 62 -6.62 -7.33 8.17
CA PRO A 62 -5.93 -8.50 8.69
C PRO A 62 -4.43 -8.30 8.95
N LEU A 63 -3.73 -7.48 8.15
CA LEU A 63 -2.31 -7.17 8.37
C LEU A 63 -2.11 -6.11 9.46
N VAL A 64 -3.07 -5.19 9.60
CA VAL A 64 -3.06 -4.18 10.68
C VAL A 64 -3.28 -4.85 12.03
N LEU A 65 -4.06 -5.93 12.08
CA LEU A 65 -4.37 -6.70 13.28
C LEU A 65 -3.49 -7.95 13.45
N TYR A 66 -2.52 -8.17 12.57
CA TYR A 66 -1.63 -9.32 12.67
C TYR A 66 -0.70 -9.12 13.87
N GLU A 67 -0.83 -9.98 14.87
CA GLU A 67 0.04 -9.98 16.04
C GLU A 67 1.11 -11.05 15.87
N ALA A 68 2.38 -10.66 16.02
CA ALA A 68 3.48 -11.60 16.07
C ALA A 68 3.55 -12.21 17.47
N ASP A 69 3.58 -13.53 17.56
CA ASP A 69 3.69 -14.31 18.80
C ASP A 69 4.69 -15.47 18.61
N GLU A 70 4.87 -16.32 19.62
CA GLU A 70 5.83 -17.44 19.54
C GLU A 70 5.51 -18.43 18.40
N GLU A 71 4.26 -18.54 17.97
CA GLU A 71 3.82 -19.37 16.83
C GLU A 71 3.83 -18.56 15.51
N ASN A 72 3.60 -17.25 15.59
CA ASN A 72 3.55 -16.29 14.51
C ASN A 72 4.83 -15.46 14.43
N GLU A 73 5.89 -16.07 13.86
CA GLU A 73 7.13 -15.37 13.47
C GLU A 73 6.85 -14.04 12.74
N GLU A 74 7.76 -13.07 12.92
CA GLU A 74 7.72 -11.76 12.27
C GLU A 74 7.63 -11.85 10.73
N ILE A 75 7.12 -10.79 10.09
CA ILE A 75 7.02 -10.73 8.64
C ILE A 75 8.35 -10.27 8.05
N ASP A 76 8.98 -11.13 7.24
CA ASP A 76 10.26 -10.79 6.60
C ASP A 76 10.09 -9.70 5.53
N PHE A 77 9.06 -9.85 4.69
CA PHE A 77 8.85 -9.03 3.51
C PHE A 77 7.42 -8.55 3.40
N VAL A 78 7.24 -7.26 3.12
CA VAL A 78 5.95 -6.73 2.66
C VAL A 78 6.10 -6.23 1.23
N LEU A 79 5.14 -6.61 0.39
CA LEU A 79 5.02 -6.18 -1.00
C LEU A 79 3.78 -5.31 -1.15
N SER A 80 3.96 -4.08 -1.61
CA SER A 80 2.85 -3.19 -1.98
C SER A 80 3.09 -2.57 -3.35
N HIS A 81 2.04 -2.09 -4.00
CA HIS A 81 2.21 -1.29 -5.21
C HIS A 81 2.60 0.15 -4.85
N ASP A 82 1.73 0.83 -4.09
CA ASP A 82 1.99 2.18 -3.59
C ASP A 82 2.92 2.17 -2.38
N TRP A 83 3.52 3.32 -2.12
CA TRP A 83 4.49 3.49 -1.06
C TRP A 83 3.79 3.85 0.25
N PRO A 84 4.27 3.37 1.41
CA PRO A 84 3.92 3.95 2.70
C PRO A 84 4.24 5.46 2.69
N GLN A 85 3.35 6.26 3.26
CA GLN A 85 3.55 7.71 3.28
C GLN A 85 4.71 8.09 4.23
N ASN A 86 4.96 7.30 5.28
CA ASN A 86 6.08 7.50 6.20
C ASN A 86 7.46 7.45 5.50
N VAL A 87 7.57 6.83 4.32
CA VAL A 87 8.81 6.83 3.52
C VAL A 87 9.28 8.24 3.17
N PHE A 88 8.36 9.20 3.02
CA PHE A 88 8.68 10.59 2.68
C PHE A 88 8.84 11.51 3.89
N HIS A 89 8.37 11.11 5.06
CA HIS A 89 8.39 11.92 6.27
C HIS A 89 9.39 11.43 7.32
N ASN A 90 9.91 10.21 7.16
CA ASN A 90 11.03 9.76 7.96
C ASN A 90 12.25 10.66 7.72
N LYS A 91 13.13 10.76 8.72
CA LYS A 91 14.37 11.56 8.71
C LYS A 91 15.41 11.00 7.72
N ASP A 92 15.04 10.74 6.47
CA ASP A 92 15.99 10.39 5.44
C ASP A 92 16.71 11.66 4.98
N PRO A 93 17.99 11.85 5.35
CA PRO A 93 18.75 13.04 4.97
C PRO A 93 18.95 13.15 3.45
N GLN A 94 18.70 12.08 2.69
CA GLN A 94 18.96 12.00 1.25
C GLN A 94 17.66 11.99 0.41
N LEU A 95 16.48 12.14 1.02
CA LEU A 95 15.20 12.21 0.29
C LEU A 95 15.24 13.32 -0.77
N ASN A 96 15.64 14.52 -0.36
CA ASN A 96 15.70 15.68 -1.25
C ASN A 96 16.70 15.48 -2.40
N GLU A 97 17.89 14.93 -2.08
CA GLU A 97 18.98 14.76 -3.04
C GLU A 97 18.72 13.63 -4.05
N ARG A 98 18.06 12.55 -3.62
CA ARG A 98 17.84 11.35 -4.43
C ARG A 98 16.47 11.28 -5.09
N LEU A 99 15.43 11.77 -4.42
CA LEU A 99 14.06 11.70 -4.92
C LEU A 99 13.62 13.03 -5.54
N PHE A 100 13.60 14.11 -4.78
CA PHE A 100 13.06 15.40 -5.26
C PHE A 100 13.93 16.05 -6.32
N LYS A 101 15.25 15.83 -6.31
CA LYS A 101 16.12 16.26 -7.42
C LYS A 101 15.74 15.64 -8.77
N ILE A 102 15.28 14.39 -8.77
CA ILE A 102 14.89 13.66 -9.99
C ILE A 102 13.42 13.93 -10.34
N LYS A 103 12.56 14.02 -9.32
CA LYS A 103 11.12 14.28 -9.47
C LYS A 103 10.68 15.42 -8.53
N PRO A 104 10.90 16.69 -8.91
CA PRO A 104 10.61 17.84 -8.05
C PRO A 104 9.13 17.96 -7.66
N PHE A 105 8.22 17.57 -8.55
CA PHE A 105 6.76 17.61 -8.29
C PHE A 105 6.32 16.75 -7.11
N PHE A 106 7.12 15.75 -6.72
CA PHE A 106 6.82 14.92 -5.55
C PHE A 106 6.90 15.70 -4.24
N GLU A 107 7.70 16.76 -4.16
CA GLU A 107 7.80 17.58 -2.94
C GLU A 107 6.42 18.15 -2.57
N THR A 108 5.74 18.77 -3.53
CA THR A 108 4.38 19.31 -3.33
C THR A 108 3.33 18.23 -3.04
N ASP A 109 3.45 17.05 -3.67
CA ASP A 109 2.53 15.94 -3.43
C ASP A 109 2.75 15.28 -2.05
N VAL A 110 3.99 15.26 -1.55
CA VAL A 110 4.35 14.83 -0.19
C VAL A 110 3.78 15.81 0.82
N ASP A 111 4.02 17.12 0.64
CA ASP A 111 3.54 18.16 1.56
C ASP A 111 2.01 18.20 1.64
N SER A 112 1.33 17.97 0.52
CA SER A 112 -0.13 17.90 0.48
C SER A 112 -0.70 16.55 0.93
N GLY A 113 0.17 15.58 1.26
CA GLY A 113 -0.22 14.24 1.70
C GLY A 113 -0.91 13.40 0.62
N LYS A 114 -0.68 13.71 -0.65
CA LYS A 114 -1.22 12.99 -1.81
C LYS A 114 -0.30 11.86 -2.26
N LEU A 115 0.99 11.90 -1.91
CA LEU A 115 1.94 10.87 -2.27
C LEU A 115 2.01 9.77 -1.20
N GLY A 116 1.82 8.52 -1.65
CA GLY A 116 1.85 7.34 -0.80
C GLY A 116 0.51 7.02 -0.12
N SER A 117 0.57 6.08 0.82
CA SER A 117 -0.58 5.50 1.49
C SER A 117 -0.43 5.53 3.00
N ARG A 118 -1.32 6.28 3.67
CA ARG A 118 -1.45 6.28 5.13
C ARG A 118 -1.90 4.92 5.68
N LEU A 119 -2.67 4.18 4.87
CA LEU A 119 -3.11 2.84 5.24
C LEU A 119 -1.91 1.91 5.41
N TYR A 120 -0.89 2.07 4.56
CA TYR A 120 0.31 1.25 4.64
C TYR A 120 1.21 1.66 5.81
N ASP A 121 1.14 2.90 6.28
CA ASP A 121 1.84 3.30 7.51
C ASP A 121 1.32 2.54 8.72
N LEU A 122 0.00 2.28 8.80
CA LEU A 122 -0.57 1.45 9.87
C LEU A 122 -0.01 0.02 9.83
N VAL A 123 0.06 -0.57 8.64
CA VAL A 123 0.63 -1.91 8.45
C VAL A 123 2.11 -1.92 8.78
N MET A 124 2.84 -0.92 8.32
CA MET A 124 4.28 -0.80 8.51
C MET A 124 4.64 -0.65 9.99
N ASN A 125 3.90 0.17 10.73
CA ASN A 125 4.10 0.37 12.17
C ASN A 125 3.78 -0.88 13.00
N ASN A 126 2.80 -1.68 12.56
CA ASN A 126 2.41 -2.91 13.22
C ASN A 126 3.37 -4.07 12.90
N LEU A 127 3.59 -4.37 11.62
CA LEU A 127 4.37 -5.52 11.18
C LEU A 127 5.88 -5.34 11.31
N ARG A 128 6.36 -4.09 11.23
CA ARG A 128 7.79 -3.72 11.28
C ARG A 128 8.69 -4.67 10.47
N PRO A 129 8.38 -4.93 9.19
CA PRO A 129 9.05 -5.97 8.43
C PRO A 129 10.51 -5.64 8.20
N SER A 130 11.34 -6.68 8.02
CA SER A 130 12.76 -6.51 7.67
C SER A 130 12.94 -5.71 6.38
N ASN A 131 12.10 -5.94 5.37
CA ASN A 131 12.10 -5.17 4.14
C ASN A 131 10.68 -4.90 3.62
N TRP A 132 10.48 -3.68 3.13
CA TRP A 132 9.27 -3.28 2.42
C TRP A 132 9.61 -2.93 0.97
N PHE A 133 8.95 -3.57 0.02
CA PHE A 133 9.13 -3.30 -1.42
C PHE A 133 7.89 -2.65 -2.00
N SER A 134 8.11 -1.56 -2.74
CA SER A 134 7.05 -0.81 -3.42
C SER A 134 7.42 -0.45 -4.86
N ALA A 135 6.41 -0.19 -5.68
CA ALA A 135 6.53 0.10 -7.10
C ALA A 135 5.84 1.44 -7.43
N HIS A 136 5.10 1.54 -8.54
CA HIS A 136 4.31 2.71 -8.93
C HIS A 136 5.05 3.99 -9.35
N LEU A 137 6.03 4.47 -8.59
CA LEU A 137 6.60 5.82 -8.79
C LEU A 137 7.66 5.90 -9.90
N HIS A 138 7.98 4.76 -10.52
CA HIS A 138 8.92 4.64 -11.65
C HIS A 138 10.28 5.30 -11.35
N ILE A 139 10.75 5.14 -10.11
CA ILE A 139 12.05 5.61 -9.67
C ILE A 139 12.63 4.59 -8.69
N LYS A 140 13.94 4.34 -8.81
CA LYS A 140 14.66 3.54 -7.82
C LYS A 140 15.02 4.45 -6.65
N TYR A 141 14.49 4.15 -5.48
CA TYR A 141 14.90 4.79 -4.24
C TYR A 141 14.84 3.78 -3.09
N LYS A 142 15.79 3.93 -2.18
CA LYS A 142 16.03 3.03 -1.05
C LYS A 142 16.29 3.90 0.16
N THR A 143 15.58 3.60 1.24
CA THR A 143 15.73 4.27 2.52
C THR A 143 15.59 3.26 3.67
N THR A 144 15.95 3.68 4.86
CA THR A 144 15.76 2.91 6.10
C THR A 144 14.67 3.59 6.92
N ILE A 145 13.75 2.81 7.47
CA ILE A 145 12.71 3.30 8.37
C ILE A 145 13.10 2.98 9.81
N GLU A 146 13.00 3.97 10.70
CA GLU A 146 13.17 3.80 12.14
C GLU A 146 11.77 3.76 12.78
N TYR A 147 11.54 2.81 13.70
CA TYR A 147 10.25 2.51 14.34
C TYR A 147 10.26 2.72 15.85
#